data_AF-A0A9Q0D6J9-F1
#
_entry.id   AF-A0A9Q0D6J9-F1
#
_cell.length_a   1.000
_cell.length_b   1.000
_cell.length_c   1.000
_cell.angle_alpha   90.00
_cell.angle_beta   90.00
_cell.angle_gamma   90.00
#
_symmetry.space_group_name_H-M   'P 1'
#
loop_
_entity.id
_entity.type
_entity.pdbx_description
1 polymer ?
#
loop_
_entity_poly.entity_id
_entity_poly.type
_entity_poly.pdbx_seq_one_letter_code
_entity_poly.pdbx_strand_id
1 'polypeptide(L)'
;MVEALAQNTNEYSFQERGTSVNTTAKEIEKMLGMYLKMGLVQMAGTRMYWETETRYSPVADVMPRNRFQSLLTSLHFVNNMTVSETEKKDKLWKLRLWLDSFREKCLQVVPEEHNSVDEMMIPFKGKFSSIKQYMRGKPNPWGFKVWVRTGISGMMCDFDVYQGSVNGIRAKSELGLSGEVVMKLASTLPEGQNYKLLLLYCDVLTVSVLETLLLYVLTVSVLETLLLYCDVLTVSVLKTLLLYCDVLTVSVLS
;
A
#
# COMPACT_ATOMS: atom_id res chain seq x y z
N MET A 1 13.99 -2.65 -13.71
CA MET A 1 13.64 -1.72 -12.61
C MET A 1 14.87 -1.00 -12.04
N VAL A 2 15.87 -1.73 -11.52
CA VAL A 2 17.07 -1.09 -10.93
C VAL A 2 17.92 -0.32 -11.95
N GLU A 3 18.05 -0.85 -13.17
CA GLU A 3 18.65 -0.15 -14.33
C GLU A 3 18.04 1.26 -14.53
N ALA A 4 16.71 1.34 -14.62
CA ALA A 4 15.99 2.60 -14.81
C ALA A 4 16.20 3.57 -13.64
N LEU A 5 16.26 3.07 -12.40
CA LEU A 5 16.55 3.91 -11.23
C LEU A 5 17.98 4.46 -11.26
N ALA A 6 18.96 3.66 -11.68
CA ALA A 6 20.33 4.15 -11.86
C ALA A 6 20.39 5.24 -12.95
N GLN A 7 19.73 5.02 -14.09
CA GLN A 7 19.64 5.99 -15.18
C GLN A 7 18.97 7.29 -14.71
N ASN A 8 17.74 7.21 -14.17
CA ASN A 8 16.98 8.38 -13.72
C ASN A 8 17.69 9.15 -12.59
N THR A 9 18.42 8.45 -11.72
CA THR A 9 19.26 9.06 -10.68
C THR A 9 20.43 9.85 -11.27
N ASN A 10 21.11 9.30 -12.29
CA ASN A 10 22.18 10.01 -12.99
C ASN A 10 21.66 11.24 -13.73
N GLU A 11 20.58 11.08 -14.50
CA GLU A 11 19.94 12.17 -15.24
C GLU A 11 19.51 13.30 -14.31
N TYR A 12 18.80 12.99 -13.22
CA TYR A 12 18.38 13.99 -12.24
C TYR A 12 19.56 14.75 -11.64
N SER A 13 20.60 14.03 -11.19
CA SER A 13 21.76 14.69 -10.59
C SER A 13 22.47 15.64 -11.55
N PHE A 14 22.55 15.27 -12.83
CA PHE A 14 23.08 16.14 -13.88
C PHE A 14 22.19 17.37 -14.11
N GLN A 15 20.86 17.18 -14.17
CA GLN A 15 19.90 18.27 -14.36
C GLN A 15 19.95 19.30 -13.23
N GLU A 16 20.06 18.87 -11.97
CA GLU A 16 20.03 19.78 -10.82
C GLU A 16 21.38 20.42 -10.48
N ARG A 17 22.50 19.70 -10.70
CA ARG A 17 23.83 20.11 -10.23
C ARG A 17 24.85 20.30 -11.34
N GLY A 18 24.47 20.07 -12.60
CA GLY A 18 25.35 20.09 -13.76
C GLY A 18 26.34 18.92 -13.83
N THR A 19 26.30 17.99 -12.87
CA THR A 19 27.21 16.84 -12.79
C THR A 19 26.47 15.58 -12.40
N SER A 20 26.74 14.48 -13.12
CA SER A 20 26.16 13.18 -12.82
C SER A 20 26.79 12.58 -11.57
N VAL A 21 25.97 11.98 -10.70
CA VAL A 21 26.44 11.16 -9.56
C VAL A 21 27.14 9.88 -10.05
N ASN A 22 27.02 9.55 -11.33
CA ASN A 22 27.69 8.42 -11.99
C ASN A 22 27.49 7.10 -11.25
N THR A 23 26.24 6.80 -10.90
CA THR A 23 25.83 5.54 -10.29
C THR A 23 25.58 4.47 -11.36
N THR A 24 25.58 3.21 -10.94
CA THR A 24 25.26 2.05 -11.78
C THR A 24 24.19 1.19 -11.12
N ALA A 25 23.54 0.31 -11.88
CA ALA A 25 22.57 -0.65 -11.34
C ALA A 25 23.17 -1.45 -10.16
N LYS A 26 24.41 -1.95 -10.31
CA LYS A 26 25.13 -2.68 -9.25
C LYS A 26 25.34 -1.85 -7.98
N GLU A 27 25.58 -0.55 -8.12
CA GLU A 27 25.76 0.33 -6.97
C GLU A 27 24.44 0.59 -6.24
N ILE A 28 23.35 0.72 -6.99
CA ILE A 28 21.99 0.80 -6.44
C ILE A 28 21.60 -0.51 -5.74
N GLU A 29 21.92 -1.68 -6.31
CA GLU A 29 21.70 -2.98 -5.66
C GLU A 29 22.44 -3.09 -4.32
N LYS A 30 23.71 -2.66 -4.28
CA LYS A 30 24.49 -2.59 -3.03
C LYS A 30 23.79 -1.69 -2.00
N MET A 31 23.34 -0.50 -2.40
CA MET A 31 22.59 0.40 -1.52
C MET A 31 21.30 -0.25 -1.00
N LEU A 32 20.52 -0.90 -1.84
CA LEU A 32 19.29 -1.59 -1.44
C LEU A 32 19.60 -2.74 -0.46
N GLY A 33 20.65 -3.54 -0.73
CA GLY A 33 21.12 -4.59 0.16
C GLY A 33 21.58 -4.05 1.52
N MET A 34 22.27 -2.91 1.54
CA MET A 34 22.61 -2.21 2.78
C MET A 34 21.36 -1.81 3.55
N TYR A 35 20.31 -1.28 2.90
CA TYR A 35 19.05 -0.94 3.56
C TYR A 35 18.34 -2.15 4.17
N LEU A 36 18.29 -3.28 3.45
CA LEU A 36 17.75 -4.52 3.99
C LEU A 36 18.51 -4.94 5.25
N LYS A 37 19.84 -4.82 5.23
CA LYS A 37 20.69 -5.16 6.36
C LYS A 37 20.51 -4.21 7.55
N MET A 38 20.41 -2.90 7.31
CA MET A 38 20.08 -1.88 8.31
C MET A 38 18.68 -2.07 8.91
N GLY A 39 17.74 -2.62 8.13
CA GLY A 39 16.42 -2.98 8.61
C GLY A 39 16.44 -4.10 9.66
N LEU A 40 17.37 -5.06 9.50
CA LEU A 40 17.59 -6.16 10.44
C LEU A 40 18.40 -5.74 11.68
N VAL A 41 19.43 -4.92 11.51
CA VAL A 41 20.29 -4.43 12.59
C VAL A 41 20.12 -2.93 12.71
N GLN A 42 19.06 -2.50 13.40
CA GLN A 42 18.72 -1.08 13.51
C GLN A 42 19.64 -0.36 14.51
N MET A 43 20.26 0.73 14.07
CA MET A 43 21.00 1.66 14.94
C MET A 43 20.21 2.95 15.17
N ALA A 44 20.53 3.68 16.24
CA ALA A 44 19.86 4.93 16.59
C ALA A 44 19.97 6.02 15.50
N GLY A 45 21.00 5.95 14.65
CA GLY A 45 21.11 6.80 13.48
C GLY A 45 21.95 6.18 12.38
N THR A 46 21.65 6.54 11.13
CA THR A 46 22.33 5.99 9.94
C THR A 46 23.84 6.21 9.96
N ARG A 47 24.35 7.29 10.56
CA ARG A 47 25.81 7.53 10.60
C ARG A 47 26.55 6.48 11.43
N MET A 48 25.90 5.92 12.45
CA MET A 48 26.50 4.99 13.41
C MET A 48 27.05 3.72 12.74
N TYR A 49 26.49 3.28 11.61
CA TYR A 49 27.03 2.12 10.90
C TYR A 49 28.49 2.31 10.48
N TRP A 50 28.97 3.55 10.33
CA TRP A 50 30.34 3.87 9.89
C TRP A 50 31.23 4.44 11.00
N GLU A 51 30.70 4.77 12.17
CA GLU A 51 31.49 5.34 13.28
C GLU A 51 32.41 4.28 13.89
N THR A 52 33.58 4.68 14.40
CA THR A 52 34.64 3.74 14.83
C THR A 52 34.15 2.71 15.84
N GLU A 53 33.48 3.17 16.91
CA GLU A 53 33.04 2.30 18.02
C GLU A 53 31.81 1.45 17.69
N THR A 54 30.99 1.89 16.73
CA THR A 54 29.74 1.22 16.36
C THR A 54 29.79 0.69 14.93
N ARG A 55 31.01 0.54 14.37
CA ARG A 55 31.21 0.17 12.98
C ARG A 55 30.53 -1.17 12.70
N TYR A 56 29.70 -1.19 11.67
CA TYR A 56 29.04 -2.41 11.22
C TYR A 56 29.53 -2.82 9.84
N SER A 57 30.51 -3.71 9.81
CA SER A 57 31.17 -4.19 8.58
C SER A 57 30.23 -4.54 7.43
N PRO A 58 29.13 -5.29 7.62
CA PRO A 58 28.21 -5.63 6.53
C PRO A 58 27.54 -4.44 5.82
N VAL A 59 27.63 -3.24 6.39
CA VAL A 59 27.19 -1.97 5.78
C VAL A 59 28.40 -1.12 5.42
N ALA A 60 29.29 -0.91 6.40
CA ALA A 60 30.37 0.06 6.31
C ALA A 60 31.46 -0.31 5.29
N ASP A 61 31.66 -1.60 5.05
CA ASP A 61 32.66 -2.12 4.10
C ASP A 61 32.10 -2.20 2.68
N VAL A 62 30.76 -2.14 2.50
CA VAL A 62 30.10 -2.22 1.19
C VAL A 62 30.21 -0.89 0.44
N MET A 63 30.00 0.22 1.13
CA MET A 63 30.03 1.56 0.54
C MET A 63 30.43 2.62 1.58
N PRO A 64 31.32 3.58 1.23
CA PRO A 64 31.65 4.68 2.12
C PRO A 64 30.42 5.55 2.45
N ARG A 65 30.35 6.04 3.69
CA ARG A 65 29.25 6.88 4.20
C ARG A 65 28.87 8.03 3.26
N ASN A 66 29.88 8.76 2.78
CA ASN A 66 29.66 9.94 1.94
C ASN A 66 29.11 9.55 0.55
N ARG A 67 29.53 8.41 0.01
CA ARG A 67 28.99 7.89 -1.26
C ARG A 67 27.53 7.46 -1.09
N PHE A 68 27.24 6.72 -0.03
CA PHE A 68 25.88 6.33 0.33
C PHE A 68 24.97 7.56 0.47
N GLN A 69 25.38 8.56 1.24
CA GLN A 69 24.62 9.80 1.42
C GLN A 69 24.44 10.57 0.11
N SER A 70 25.47 10.66 -0.73
CA SER A 70 25.40 11.32 -2.03
C SER A 70 24.33 10.68 -2.91
N LEU A 71 24.35 9.35 -3.04
CA LEU A 71 23.35 8.59 -3.78
C LEU A 71 21.94 8.80 -3.20
N LEU A 72 21.77 8.78 -1.88
CA LEU A 72 20.46 9.02 -1.25
C LEU A 72 19.86 10.36 -1.60
N THR A 73 20.68 11.41 -1.66
CA THR A 73 20.21 12.76 -2.01
C THR A 73 19.88 12.92 -3.48
N SER A 74 20.35 12.01 -4.33
CA SER A 74 20.17 12.07 -5.79
C SER A 74 19.18 11.02 -6.31
N LEU A 75 18.74 10.07 -5.48
CA LEU A 75 17.92 8.92 -5.88
C LEU A 75 16.61 9.37 -6.55
N HIS A 76 16.45 9.06 -7.83
CA HIS A 76 15.29 9.47 -8.62
C HIS A 76 14.73 8.33 -9.46
N PHE A 77 13.41 8.19 -9.42
CA PHE A 77 12.69 7.05 -9.98
C PHE A 77 12.14 7.33 -11.38
N VAL A 78 11.95 8.60 -11.74
CA VAL A 78 11.41 9.06 -13.03
C VAL A 78 12.17 10.32 -13.46
N ASN A 79 12.34 10.52 -14.76
CA ASN A 79 12.86 11.77 -15.32
C ASN A 79 11.77 12.86 -15.28
N ASN A 80 11.99 13.92 -14.52
CA ASN A 80 10.99 14.98 -14.29
C ASN A 80 10.62 15.75 -15.58
N MET A 81 11.48 15.73 -16.60
CA MET A 81 11.32 16.50 -17.83
C MET A 81 10.44 15.78 -18.88
N THR A 82 10.22 14.47 -18.72
CA THR A 82 9.48 13.66 -19.69
C THR A 82 8.01 13.44 -19.30
N VAL A 83 7.63 13.86 -18.08
CA VAL A 83 6.30 13.59 -17.52
C VAL A 83 5.31 14.66 -17.95
N SER A 84 4.17 14.23 -18.49
CA SER A 84 3.09 15.11 -18.91
C SER A 84 2.36 15.77 -17.74
N GLU A 85 1.70 16.90 -17.99
CA GLU A 85 0.86 17.57 -16.98
C GLU A 85 -0.31 16.70 -16.50
N THR A 86 -0.78 15.77 -17.32
CA THR A 86 -1.81 14.81 -16.94
C THR A 86 -1.29 13.81 -15.91
N GLU A 87 -0.09 13.27 -16.12
CA GLU A 87 0.53 12.34 -15.17
C GLU A 87 0.84 13.02 -13.84
N LYS A 88 1.24 14.30 -13.86
CA LYS A 88 1.49 15.09 -12.64
C LYS A 88 0.25 15.27 -11.75
N LYS A 89 -0.96 14.99 -12.25
CA LYS A 89 -2.18 14.97 -11.43
C LYS A 89 -2.18 13.84 -10.41
N ASP A 90 -1.50 12.73 -10.69
CA ASP A 90 -1.25 11.66 -9.73
C ASP A 90 -0.20 12.15 -8.72
N LYS A 91 -0.55 12.32 -7.44
CA LYS A 91 0.40 12.84 -6.44
C LYS A 91 1.59 11.91 -6.20
N LEU A 92 1.49 10.66 -6.66
CA LEU A 92 2.52 9.64 -6.61
C LEU A 92 3.26 9.45 -7.94
N TRP A 93 3.10 10.33 -8.94
CA TRP A 93 3.69 10.18 -10.27
C TRP A 93 5.20 9.87 -10.25
N LYS A 94 5.94 10.44 -9.28
CA LYS A 94 7.38 10.18 -9.09
C LYS A 94 7.70 8.74 -8.74
N LEU A 95 6.77 8.00 -8.13
CA LEU A 95 6.94 6.61 -7.71
C LEU A 95 6.00 5.65 -8.46
N ARG A 96 5.09 6.15 -9.30
CA ARG A 96 4.00 5.38 -9.91
C ARG A 96 4.49 4.11 -10.60
N LEU A 97 5.48 4.22 -11.48
CA LEU A 97 6.05 3.06 -12.19
C LEU A 97 6.57 1.97 -11.25
N TRP A 98 7.13 2.37 -10.11
CA TRP A 98 7.65 1.44 -9.11
C TRP A 98 6.54 0.82 -8.27
N LEU A 99 5.55 1.62 -7.87
CA LEU A 99 4.39 1.14 -7.14
C LEU A 99 3.58 0.15 -7.98
N ASP A 100 3.37 0.44 -9.26
CA ASP A 100 2.60 -0.42 -10.16
C ASP A 100 3.35 -1.74 -10.39
N SER A 101 4.65 -1.69 -10.66
CA SER A 101 5.45 -2.91 -10.82
C SER A 101 5.56 -3.73 -9.53
N PHE A 102 5.58 -3.09 -8.36
CA PHE A 102 5.52 -3.81 -7.08
C PHE A 102 4.13 -4.43 -6.85
N ARG A 103 3.05 -3.71 -7.19
CA ARG A 103 1.68 -4.20 -7.12
C ARG A 103 1.48 -5.41 -8.03
N GLU A 104 2.01 -5.40 -9.25
CA GLU A 104 2.01 -6.56 -10.16
C GLU A 104 2.62 -7.80 -9.52
N LYS A 105 3.70 -7.65 -8.74
CA LYS A 105 4.30 -8.76 -7.99
C LYS A 105 3.45 -9.23 -6.82
N CYS A 106 2.76 -8.32 -6.13
CA CYS A 106 1.82 -8.69 -5.07
C CYS A 106 0.64 -9.48 -5.64
N LEU A 107 0.12 -9.09 -6.81
CA LEU A 107 -0.99 -9.78 -7.47
C LEU A 107 -0.63 -11.18 -7.99
N GLN A 108 0.66 -11.50 -8.09
CA GLN A 108 1.13 -12.86 -8.43
C GLN A 108 1.15 -13.79 -7.20
N VAL A 109 0.97 -13.26 -5.99
CA VAL A 109 0.81 -14.08 -4.78
C VAL A 109 -0.54 -14.77 -4.87
N VAL A 110 -0.53 -16.10 -4.82
CA VAL A 110 -1.77 -16.89 -4.81
C VAL A 110 -2.56 -16.52 -3.55
N PRO A 111 -3.78 -15.99 -3.68
CA PRO A 111 -4.58 -15.62 -2.52
C PRO A 111 -4.91 -16.86 -1.69
N GLU A 112 -4.80 -16.73 -0.37
CA GLU A 112 -5.28 -17.75 0.56
C GLU A 112 -6.81 -17.65 0.67
N GLU A 113 -7.51 -18.70 1.11
CA GLU A 113 -8.98 -18.67 1.25
C GLU A 113 -9.45 -17.49 2.11
N HIS A 114 -8.75 -17.21 3.22
CA HIS A 114 -9.08 -16.15 4.15
C HIS A 114 -8.20 -14.93 3.91
N ASN A 115 -8.83 -13.78 3.65
CA ASN A 115 -8.18 -12.51 3.38
C ASN A 115 -8.71 -11.44 4.31
N SER A 116 -7.92 -10.38 4.50
CA SER A 116 -8.34 -9.17 5.20
C SER A 116 -7.95 -7.92 4.41
N VAL A 117 -8.82 -6.90 4.45
CA VAL A 117 -8.49 -5.54 3.99
C VAL A 117 -8.44 -4.61 5.19
N ASP A 118 -7.31 -3.91 5.34
CA ASP A 118 -7.10 -2.96 6.43
C ASP A 118 -6.16 -1.81 6.02
N GLU A 119 -6.07 -0.82 6.91
CA GLU A 119 -5.21 0.36 6.82
C GLU A 119 -3.84 0.12 7.48
N MET A 120 -2.80 0.23 6.66
CA MET A 120 -1.41 0.27 7.09
C MET A 120 -0.88 1.71 7.10
N MET A 121 -0.05 2.04 8.10
CA MET A 121 0.70 3.29 8.14
C MET A 121 2.16 3.05 7.79
N ILE A 122 2.68 3.78 6.80
CA ILE A 122 4.13 3.92 6.57
C ILE A 122 4.60 5.17 7.32
N PRO A 123 5.35 5.05 8.44
CA PRO A 123 5.72 6.19 9.26
C PRO A 123 6.51 7.24 8.47
N PHE A 124 6.07 8.50 8.52
CA PHE A 124 6.77 9.60 7.87
C PHE A 124 6.64 10.89 8.69
N LYS A 125 7.78 11.38 9.19
CA LYS A 125 7.87 12.59 10.00
C LYS A 125 8.29 13.84 9.20
N GLY A 126 8.49 13.73 7.88
CA GLY A 126 8.85 14.88 7.05
C GLY A 126 7.75 15.94 6.98
N LYS A 127 8.15 17.17 6.61
CA LYS A 127 7.28 18.35 6.59
C LYS A 127 6.51 18.52 5.28
N PHE A 128 7.12 18.17 4.15
CA PHE A 128 6.61 18.53 2.82
C PHE A 128 6.01 17.32 2.08
N SER A 129 4.78 16.95 2.39
CA SER A 129 4.02 15.99 1.58
C SER A 129 2.52 16.29 1.63
N SER A 130 1.91 16.39 0.45
CA SER A 130 0.47 16.65 0.26
C SER A 130 -0.43 15.43 0.51
N ILE A 131 0.16 14.26 0.74
CA ILE A 131 -0.55 12.99 0.99
C ILE A 131 -0.33 12.46 2.41
N LYS A 132 0.47 13.14 3.23
CA LYS A 132 0.70 12.78 4.63
C LYS A 132 -0.62 12.80 5.41
N GLN A 133 -0.90 11.71 6.11
CA GLN A 133 -2.09 11.54 6.93
C GLN A 133 -1.75 11.42 8.41
N TYR A 134 -2.72 11.79 9.23
CA TYR A 134 -2.74 11.47 10.65
C TYR A 134 -3.78 10.37 10.91
N MET A 135 -3.36 9.24 11.50
CA MET A 135 -4.25 8.17 11.93
C MET A 135 -4.16 8.02 13.45
N ARG A 136 -5.22 8.44 14.14
CA ARG A 136 -5.34 8.33 15.59
C ARG A 136 -5.28 6.86 16.02
N GLY A 137 -4.59 6.56 17.11
CA GLY A 137 -4.52 5.21 17.68
C GLY A 137 -3.42 4.31 17.12
N LYS A 138 -2.76 4.67 16.01
CA LYS A 138 -1.59 3.93 15.52
C LYS A 138 -0.31 4.37 16.29
N PRO A 139 0.66 3.46 16.57
CA PRO A 139 1.88 3.80 17.31
C PRO A 139 2.69 4.94 16.69
N ASN A 140 2.72 4.99 15.36
CA ASN A 140 3.26 6.09 14.57
C ASN A 140 2.11 6.74 13.82
N PRO A 141 1.44 7.76 14.39
CA PRO A 141 0.18 8.25 13.85
C PRO A 141 0.36 9.16 12.64
N TRP A 142 1.59 9.61 12.33
CA TRP A 142 1.88 10.45 11.16
C TRP A 142 2.63 9.65 10.08
N GLY A 143 2.08 9.61 8.86
CA GLY A 143 2.71 8.88 7.78
C GLY A 143 1.92 8.85 6.47
N PHE A 144 2.24 7.88 5.62
CA PHE A 144 1.45 7.56 4.43
C PHE A 144 0.47 6.44 4.75
N LYS A 145 -0.82 6.71 4.54
CA LYS A 145 -1.87 5.72 4.66
C LYS A 145 -1.88 4.83 3.41
N VAL A 146 -1.86 3.53 3.60
CA VAL A 146 -1.93 2.52 2.54
C VAL A 146 -3.02 1.53 2.90
N TRP A 147 -3.91 1.26 1.97
CA TRP A 147 -4.87 0.16 2.09
C TRP A 147 -4.22 -1.10 1.59
N VAL A 148 -4.33 -2.19 2.34
CA VAL A 148 -3.65 -3.44 2.03
C VAL A 148 -4.62 -4.59 2.13
N ARG A 149 -4.63 -5.46 1.12
CA ARG A 149 -5.24 -6.78 1.18
C ARG A 149 -4.18 -7.82 1.47
N THR A 150 -4.35 -8.58 2.54
CA THR A 150 -3.45 -9.67 2.94
C THR A 150 -4.20 -10.99 3.03
N GLY A 151 -3.51 -12.10 2.78
CA GLY A 151 -3.96 -13.42 3.18
C GLY A 151 -3.82 -13.64 4.70
N ILE A 152 -4.35 -14.75 5.21
CA ILE A 152 -4.26 -15.15 6.63
C ILE A 152 -2.83 -15.29 7.15
N SER A 153 -1.88 -15.63 6.28
CA SER A 153 -0.44 -15.64 6.58
C SER A 153 0.16 -14.25 6.83
N GLY A 154 -0.60 -13.19 6.55
CA GLY A 154 -0.11 -11.80 6.53
C GLY A 154 0.60 -11.43 5.23
N MET A 155 0.64 -12.32 4.24
CA MET A 155 1.23 -12.02 2.93
C MET A 155 0.38 -10.99 2.16
N MET A 156 1.01 -9.92 1.72
CA MET A 156 0.36 -8.86 0.94
C MET A 156 0.04 -9.33 -0.48
N CYS A 157 -1.24 -9.28 -0.83
CA CYS A 157 -1.77 -9.72 -2.12
C CYS A 157 -2.20 -8.55 -3.01
N ASP A 158 -2.61 -7.42 -2.44
CA ASP A 158 -2.85 -6.17 -3.18
C ASP A 158 -2.74 -4.95 -2.25
N PHE A 159 -2.52 -3.75 -2.79
CA PHE A 159 -2.52 -2.52 -2.01
C PHE A 159 -2.91 -1.27 -2.85
N ASP A 160 -3.32 -0.22 -2.15
CA ASP A 160 -3.57 1.11 -2.74
C ASP A 160 -3.11 2.23 -1.81
N VAL A 161 -2.29 3.15 -2.31
CA VAL A 161 -1.74 4.25 -1.52
C VAL A 161 -2.73 5.40 -1.51
N TYR A 162 -3.15 5.85 -0.32
CA TYR A 162 -4.09 6.95 -0.19
C TYR A 162 -3.43 8.29 -0.54
N GLN A 163 -4.05 9.01 -1.48
CA GLN A 163 -3.53 10.27 -2.01
C GLN A 163 -4.25 11.52 -1.47
N GLY A 164 -5.05 11.39 -0.42
CA GLY A 164 -5.93 12.48 0.03
C GLY A 164 -7.17 12.64 -0.87
N SER A 165 -8.06 13.54 -0.48
CA SER A 165 -9.17 13.94 -1.35
C SER A 165 -8.67 14.85 -2.48
N VAL A 166 -9.23 14.68 -3.67
CA VAL A 166 -9.04 15.60 -4.80
C VAL A 166 -10.15 16.64 -4.71
N ASN A 167 -9.83 17.88 -4.40
CA ASN A 167 -10.69 19.07 -4.47
C ASN A 167 -12.07 18.99 -3.79
N GLY A 168 -12.29 18.10 -2.81
CA GLY A 168 -13.60 17.98 -2.13
C GLY A 168 -14.74 17.47 -3.03
N ILE A 169 -14.45 17.14 -4.30
CA ILE A 169 -15.40 16.65 -5.29
C ILE A 169 -14.90 15.28 -5.75
N ARG A 170 -15.01 14.28 -4.88
CA ARG A 170 -15.33 12.94 -5.40
C ARG A 170 -16.84 12.91 -5.52
N ALA A 171 -17.36 12.50 -6.67
CA ALA A 171 -18.74 12.04 -6.73
C ALA A 171 -18.88 11.04 -5.58
N LYS A 172 -19.76 11.33 -4.61
CA LYS A 172 -20.00 10.39 -3.51
C LYS A 172 -20.55 9.14 -4.16
N SER A 173 -19.71 8.11 -4.31
CA SER A 173 -20.25 6.79 -4.54
C SER A 173 -21.14 6.43 -3.36
N GLU A 174 -22.16 5.62 -3.64
CA GLU A 174 -23.05 5.09 -2.60
C GLU A 174 -22.30 4.23 -1.57
N LEU A 175 -21.08 3.79 -1.91
CA LEU A 175 -20.20 2.95 -1.11
C LEU A 175 -19.26 3.76 -0.19
N GLY A 176 -19.09 5.06 -0.46
CA GLY A 176 -18.09 5.89 0.20
C GLY A 176 -16.65 5.48 -0.12
N LEU A 177 -15.68 6.22 0.44
CA LEU A 177 -14.25 6.01 0.16
C LEU A 177 -13.78 4.61 0.56
N SER A 178 -14.15 4.16 1.76
CA SER A 178 -13.72 2.85 2.28
C SER A 178 -14.33 1.72 1.46
N GLY A 179 -15.61 1.81 1.11
CA GLY A 179 -16.27 0.82 0.25
C GLY A 179 -15.66 0.74 -1.16
N GLU A 180 -15.37 1.89 -1.80
CA GLU A 180 -14.67 1.93 -3.10
C GLU A 180 -13.33 1.19 -3.06
N VAL A 181 -12.53 1.43 -2.01
CA VAL A 181 -11.22 0.81 -1.89
C VAL A 181 -11.33 -0.68 -1.61
N VAL A 182 -12.26 -1.08 -0.73
CA VAL A 182 -12.52 -2.50 -0.46
C VAL A 182 -12.91 -3.22 -1.74
N MET A 183 -13.85 -2.66 -2.53
CA MET A 183 -14.24 -3.25 -3.80
C MET A 183 -13.08 -3.31 -4.80
N LYS A 184 -12.28 -2.25 -4.91
CA LYS A 184 -11.10 -2.21 -5.78
C LYS A 184 -10.06 -3.28 -5.44
N LEU A 185 -9.82 -3.54 -4.15
CA LEU A 185 -8.87 -4.56 -3.72
C LEU A 185 -9.47 -5.98 -3.83
N ALA A 186 -10.76 -6.13 -3.54
CA ALA A 186 -11.48 -7.39 -3.65
C ALA A 186 -11.65 -7.87 -5.09
N SER A 187 -11.81 -6.96 -6.05
CA SER A 187 -11.98 -7.27 -7.48
C SER A 187 -10.75 -7.93 -8.12
N THR A 188 -9.65 -8.05 -7.40
CA THR A 188 -8.45 -8.79 -7.84
C THR A 188 -8.42 -10.23 -7.34
N LEU A 189 -9.44 -10.68 -6.59
CA LEU A 189 -9.63 -12.10 -6.28
C LEU A 189 -10.18 -12.84 -7.52
N PRO A 190 -9.74 -14.08 -7.76
CA PRO A 190 -10.38 -14.94 -8.75
C PRO A 190 -11.86 -15.18 -8.42
N GLU A 191 -12.72 -15.06 -9.43
CA GLU A 191 -14.15 -15.33 -9.30
C GLU A 191 -14.43 -16.83 -9.12
N GLY A 192 -15.52 -17.17 -8.42
CA GLY A 192 -16.01 -18.54 -8.28
C GLY A 192 -15.19 -19.46 -7.35
N GLN A 193 -14.34 -18.90 -6.48
CA GLN A 193 -13.44 -19.67 -5.59
C GLN A 193 -13.69 -19.47 -4.09
N ASN A 194 -14.80 -18.83 -3.71
CA ASN A 194 -15.29 -18.77 -2.34
C ASN A 194 -14.32 -18.15 -1.32
N TYR A 195 -13.51 -17.18 -1.77
CA TYR A 195 -12.62 -16.43 -0.91
C TYR A 195 -13.40 -15.65 0.15
N LYS A 196 -12.91 -15.68 1.39
CA LYS A 196 -13.47 -14.98 2.54
C LYS A 196 -12.72 -13.69 2.75
N LEU A 197 -13.45 -12.59 2.88
CA LEU A 197 -12.88 -11.27 3.08
C LEU A 197 -13.33 -10.67 4.41
N LEU A 198 -12.38 -10.44 5.31
CA LEU A 198 -12.59 -9.72 6.56
C LEU A 198 -12.26 -8.24 6.38
N LEU A 199 -13.17 -7.38 6.83
CA LEU A 199 -12.98 -5.92 6.81
C LEU A 199 -12.69 -5.46 8.23
N LEU A 200 -11.46 -5.07 8.52
CA LEU A 200 -11.01 -4.79 9.88
C LEU A 200 -11.24 -3.35 10.34
N TYR A 201 -11.61 -2.43 9.43
CA TYR A 201 -11.89 -1.04 9.78
C TYR A 201 -12.79 -0.39 8.73
N CYS A 202 -14.10 -0.55 8.90
CA CYS A 202 -15.08 0.20 8.11
C CYS A 202 -15.94 1.01 9.06
N ASP A 203 -15.52 2.24 9.38
CA ASP A 203 -16.31 3.19 10.19
C ASP A 203 -17.68 3.51 9.55
N VAL A 204 -17.89 3.13 8.29
CA VAL A 204 -19.18 3.21 7.60
C VAL A 204 -19.35 2.00 6.67
N LEU A 205 -19.75 0.85 7.21
CA LEU A 205 -20.46 -0.15 6.42
C LEU A 205 -21.87 0.40 6.16
N THR A 206 -22.07 1.13 5.07
CA THR A 206 -23.43 1.35 4.57
C THR A 206 -24.00 0.03 4.08
N VAL A 207 -25.32 -0.15 4.19
CA VAL A 207 -26.03 -1.34 3.69
C VAL A 207 -25.72 -1.61 2.20
N SER A 208 -25.49 -0.56 1.40
CA SER A 208 -25.07 -0.65 0.01
C SER A 208 -23.73 -1.38 -0.22
N VAL A 209 -22.76 -1.23 0.69
CA VAL A 209 -21.46 -1.94 0.61
C VAL A 209 -21.65 -3.43 0.90
N LEU A 210 -22.49 -3.75 1.89
CA LEU A 210 -22.84 -5.12 2.22
C LEU A 210 -23.57 -5.81 1.06
N GLU A 211 -24.57 -5.17 0.46
CA GLU A 211 -25.32 -5.73 -0.68
C GLU A 211 -24.40 -5.97 -1.89
N THR A 212 -23.50 -5.03 -2.20
CA THR A 212 -22.55 -5.19 -3.31
C THR A 212 -21.53 -6.29 -3.03
N LEU A 213 -21.01 -6.38 -1.80
CA LEU A 213 -20.10 -7.46 -1.40
C LEU A 213 -20.81 -8.82 -1.35
N LEU A 214 -22.07 -8.88 -0.94
CA LEU A 214 -22.86 -10.11 -0.96
C LEU A 214 -23.07 -10.59 -2.40
N LEU A 215 -23.32 -9.70 -3.34
CA LEU A 215 -23.41 -10.04 -4.76
C LEU A 215 -22.07 -10.51 -5.35
N TYR A 216 -20.94 -10.00 -4.86
CA TYR A 216 -19.60 -10.35 -5.35
C TYR A 216 -18.97 -11.57 -4.64
N VAL A 217 -19.33 -11.83 -3.38
CA VAL A 217 -18.80 -12.89 -2.50
C VAL A 217 -19.84 -13.97 -2.26
N LEU A 218 -20.68 -14.26 -3.27
CA LEU A 218 -21.78 -15.21 -3.18
C LEU A 218 -21.28 -16.67 -3.19
N THR A 219 -20.69 -17.07 -2.07
CA THR A 219 -20.75 -18.40 -1.48
C THR A 219 -20.59 -18.27 0.03
N VAL A 220 -21.74 -18.25 0.71
CA VAL A 220 -22.01 -18.62 2.11
C VAL A 220 -20.75 -18.77 3.00
N SER A 221 -20.23 -17.66 3.51
CA SER A 221 -19.43 -17.61 4.75
C SER A 221 -19.13 -16.19 5.27
N VAL A 222 -19.73 -15.16 4.67
CA VAL A 222 -19.55 -13.76 5.11
C VAL A 222 -20.36 -13.45 6.38
N LEU A 223 -21.36 -14.28 6.75
CA LEU A 223 -22.29 -13.95 7.82
C LEU A 223 -21.73 -14.16 9.25
N GLU A 224 -20.84 -15.13 9.48
CA GLU A 224 -20.32 -15.38 10.83
C GLU A 224 -19.27 -14.35 11.29
N THR A 225 -18.54 -13.75 10.36
CA THR A 225 -17.45 -12.81 10.72
C THR A 225 -17.90 -11.35 10.84
N LEU A 226 -19.07 -10.99 10.29
CA LEU A 226 -19.66 -9.64 10.46
C LEU A 226 -20.28 -9.42 11.86
N LEU A 227 -20.65 -10.50 12.56
CA LEU A 227 -21.31 -10.43 13.86
C LEU A 227 -20.36 -10.17 15.04
N LEU A 228 -19.04 -10.28 14.85
CA LEU A 228 -18.08 -10.22 15.96
C LEU A 228 -17.59 -8.80 16.30
N TYR A 229 -17.88 -7.76 15.52
CA TYR A 229 -17.31 -6.42 15.76
C TYR A 229 -18.20 -5.20 15.52
N CYS A 230 -19.48 -5.37 15.15
CA CYS A 230 -20.40 -4.24 14.96
C CYS A 230 -21.45 -4.17 16.07
N ASP A 231 -21.19 -3.40 17.13
CA ASP A 231 -22.20 -2.91 18.10
C ASP A 231 -23.24 -1.96 17.44
N VAL A 232 -23.21 -1.77 16.12
CA VAL A 232 -24.01 -0.77 15.37
C VAL A 232 -24.79 -1.37 14.21
N LEU A 233 -25.09 -2.68 14.23
CA LEU A 233 -26.11 -3.22 13.33
C LEU A 233 -27.49 -3.04 13.99
N THR A 234 -28.27 -2.07 13.49
CA THR A 234 -29.67 -1.95 13.89
C THR A 234 -30.43 -3.22 13.48
N VAL A 235 -31.35 -3.68 14.34
CA VAL A 235 -32.16 -4.91 14.16
C VAL A 235 -32.85 -4.99 12.78
N SER A 236 -33.11 -3.85 12.13
CA SER A 236 -33.64 -3.77 10.77
C SER A 236 -32.68 -4.31 9.71
N VAL A 237 -31.37 -4.05 9.82
CA VAL A 237 -30.37 -4.52 8.86
C VAL A 237 -30.16 -6.03 8.99
N LEU A 238 -30.21 -6.56 10.21
CA LEU A 238 -30.14 -7.99 10.47
C LEU A 238 -31.34 -8.76 9.87
N LYS A 239 -32.54 -8.17 9.95
CA LYS A 239 -33.75 -8.76 9.32
C LYS A 239 -33.67 -8.77 7.80
N THR A 240 -33.15 -7.70 7.18
CA THR A 240 -32.98 -7.65 5.72
C THR A 240 -31.93 -8.67 5.26
N LEU A 241 -30.82 -8.82 5.99
CA LEU A 241 -29.79 -9.83 5.71
C LEU A 241 -30.33 -11.27 5.82
N LEU A 242 -31.12 -11.57 6.86
CA LEU A 242 -31.75 -12.89 7.03
C LEU A 242 -32.77 -13.20 5.92
N LEU A 243 -33.61 -12.22 5.55
CA LEU A 243 -34.56 -12.36 4.45
C LEU A 243 -33.86 -12.58 3.09
N TYR A 244 -32.72 -11.92 2.86
CA TYR A 244 -31.94 -12.09 1.62
C TYR A 244 -31.25 -13.47 1.57
N CYS A 245 -30.75 -13.96 2.71
CA CYS A 245 -30.22 -15.31 2.82
C CYS A 245 -31.31 -16.36 2.56
N ASP A 246 -32.49 -16.25 3.15
CA ASP A 246 -33.59 -17.21 2.93
C ASP A 246 -34.03 -17.27 1.46
N VAL A 247 -34.07 -16.12 0.76
CA VAL A 247 -34.41 -16.07 -0.68
C VAL A 247 -33.34 -16.72 -1.56
N LEU A 248 -32.05 -16.58 -1.23
CA LEU A 248 -30.95 -17.19 -1.98
C LEU A 248 -30.78 -18.70 -1.72
N THR A 249 -31.10 -19.17 -0.50
CA THR A 249 -31.10 -20.62 -0.23
C THR A 249 -32.20 -21.33 -1.03
N VAL A 250 -33.33 -20.66 -1.29
CA VAL A 250 -34.44 -21.22 -2.08
C VAL A 250 -34.14 -21.20 -3.59
N SER A 251 -33.40 -20.21 -4.11
CA SER A 251 -33.12 -20.10 -5.55
C SER A 251 -31.92 -20.93 -6.03
N VAL A 252 -31.03 -21.36 -5.13
CA VAL A 252 -29.89 -22.26 -5.46
C VAL A 252 -30.28 -23.74 -5.34
N LEU A 253 -31.43 -24.06 -4.73
CA LEU A 253 -31.95 -25.43 -4.56
C LEU A 253 -33.10 -25.79 -5.52
N SER A 254 -33.37 -24.97 -6.55
CA SER A 254 -34.37 -25.22 -7.62
C SER A 254 -33.72 -25.22 -8.99
#